data_AF-A0A087DT34-F1
#
_entry.id   AF-A0A087DT34-F1
#
_cell.length_a   1.000
_cell.length_b   1.000
_cell.length_c   1.000
_cell.angle_alpha   90.00
_cell.angle_beta   90.00
_cell.angle_gamma   90.00
#
_symmetry.space_group_name_H-M   'P 1'
#
loop_
_entity.id
_entity.type
_entity.pdbx_description
1 polymer ?
#
loop_
_entity_poly.entity_id
_entity_poly.type
_entity_poly.pdbx_seq_one_letter_code
_entity_poly.pdbx_strand_id
1 'polypeptide(L)'
;MASDWITGDSKTAASIWRKMKSTSTPVWLALLIMGLVIAWLIGGLPWPPAFLWALRVLVVIVIPVVGMGIRMWHESTSIPVPEGLTGVRANLLPYSPVTVDVGKGNADPTLTTASTVMWTNAGRSGFQWPVRDGEGRLLLAAFKVEGPRIRIAETKPIDADTVRRVEANPARFQAKFGRPDVITAKDGAWMRFDHAHAGRTKRPVKRAGSKK
;
A
#
# COMPACT_ATOMS: atom_id res chain seq x y z
N MET A 1 3.91 -22.37 -15.93
CA MET A 1 3.44 -23.44 -15.01
C MET A 1 2.46 -22.85 -14.02
N ALA A 2 1.43 -23.60 -13.62
CA ALA A 2 0.48 -23.14 -12.60
C ALA A 2 1.08 -23.32 -11.21
N SER A 3 0.92 -22.33 -10.33
CA SER A 3 1.35 -22.40 -8.94
C SER A 3 0.32 -23.08 -8.04
N ASP A 4 0.76 -23.47 -6.86
CA ASP A 4 -0.12 -23.88 -5.77
C ASP A 4 -1.04 -22.74 -5.33
N TRP A 5 -2.16 -23.14 -4.72
CA TRP A 5 -3.10 -22.22 -4.10
C TRP A 5 -2.55 -21.70 -2.78
N ILE A 6 -2.55 -20.38 -2.61
CA ILE A 6 -2.12 -19.71 -1.39
C ILE A 6 -3.32 -19.03 -0.76
N THR A 7 -3.54 -19.29 0.53
CA THR A 7 -4.61 -18.65 1.30
C THR A 7 -4.13 -17.30 1.82
N GLY A 8 -4.87 -16.24 1.52
CA GLY A 8 -4.62 -14.90 2.02
C GLY A 8 -5.01 -14.75 3.49
N ASP A 9 -4.34 -13.81 4.16
CA ASP A 9 -4.57 -13.44 5.55
C ASP A 9 -5.25 -12.07 5.66
N SER A 10 -6.44 -12.08 6.27
CA SER A 10 -7.24 -10.88 6.53
C SER A 10 -6.60 -9.94 7.55
N LYS A 11 -5.84 -10.46 8.54
CA LYS A 11 -5.16 -9.64 9.55
C LYS A 11 -4.01 -8.85 8.93
N THR A 12 -3.19 -9.51 8.12
CA THR A 12 -2.13 -8.86 7.35
C THR A 12 -2.71 -7.79 6.42
N ALA A 13 -3.77 -8.11 5.67
CA ALA A 13 -4.41 -7.16 4.78
C ALA A 13 -5.01 -5.94 5.51
N ALA A 14 -5.69 -6.16 6.63
CA ALA A 14 -6.22 -5.09 7.47
C ALA A 14 -5.11 -4.17 8.00
N SER A 15 -4.00 -4.74 8.49
CA SER A 15 -2.87 -3.95 8.99
C SER A 15 -2.27 -3.05 7.91
N ILE A 16 -2.07 -3.57 6.70
CA ILE A 16 -1.50 -2.82 5.57
C ILE A 16 -2.48 -1.75 5.10
N TRP A 17 -3.78 -2.07 5.02
CA TRP A 17 -4.83 -1.12 4.68
C TRP A 17 -4.86 0.09 5.62
N ARG A 18 -4.84 -0.15 6.93
CA ARG A 18 -4.85 0.93 7.92
C ARG A 18 -3.58 1.76 7.85
N LYS A 19 -2.43 1.12 7.66
CA LYS A 19 -1.14 1.81 7.48
C LYS A 19 -1.14 2.71 6.24
N MET A 20 -1.76 2.30 5.13
CA MET A 20 -1.93 3.17 3.96
C MET A 20 -2.78 4.40 4.28
N LYS A 21 -3.92 4.19 4.93
CA LYS A 21 -4.92 5.24 5.15
C LYS A 21 -4.57 6.16 6.31
N SER A 22 -3.65 5.75 7.18
CA SER A 22 -3.05 6.62 8.19
C SER A 22 -2.37 7.80 7.48
N THR A 23 -2.92 8.99 7.70
CA THR A 23 -2.35 10.22 7.17
C THR A 23 -1.20 10.59 8.09
N SER A 24 0.02 10.64 7.56
CA SER A 24 1.23 11.00 8.30
C SER A 24 1.28 12.51 8.59
N THR A 25 0.24 13.08 9.19
CA THR A 25 0.23 14.46 9.69
C THR A 25 1.36 14.61 10.72
N PRO A 26 2.17 15.67 10.70
CA PRO A 26 3.26 15.87 11.67
C PRO A 26 2.71 16.33 13.03
N VAL A 27 1.83 15.53 13.64
CA VAL A 27 1.25 15.77 14.99
C VAL A 27 2.34 15.80 16.06
N TRP A 28 3.48 15.15 15.80
CA TRP A 28 4.63 15.20 16.71
C TRP A 28 5.12 16.63 16.98
N LEU A 29 5.15 17.49 15.96
CA LEU A 29 5.57 18.88 16.14
C LEU A 29 4.59 19.64 17.03
N ALA A 30 3.28 19.42 16.83
CA ALA A 30 2.25 20.02 17.68
C ALA A 30 2.33 19.53 19.14
N LEU A 31 2.58 18.23 19.35
CA LEU A 31 2.75 17.64 20.68
C LEU A 31 4.01 18.15 21.38
N LEU A 32 5.10 18.37 20.62
CA LEU A 32 6.35 18.92 21.15
C LEU A 32 6.17 20.39 21.55
N ILE A 33 5.50 21.20 20.72
CA ILE A 33 5.15 22.59 21.05
C ILE A 33 4.27 22.63 22.31
N MET A 34 3.26 21.77 22.41
CA MET A 34 2.40 21.67 23.58
C MET A 34 3.20 21.28 24.84
N GLY A 35 4.13 20.33 24.73
CA GLY A 35 5.04 19.95 25.82
C GLY A 35 5.92 21.11 26.28
N LEU A 36 6.42 21.94 25.36
CA LEU A 36 7.20 23.14 25.68
C LEU A 36 6.36 24.21 26.39
N VAL A 37 5.11 24.42 25.96
CA VAL A 37 4.18 25.36 26.62
C VAL A 37 3.89 24.92 28.05
N ILE A 38 3.64 23.62 28.27
CA ILE A 38 3.39 23.08 29.61
C ILE A 38 4.65 23.18 30.48
N ALA A 39 5.84 22.89 29.93
CA ALA A 39 7.10 23.06 30.64
C ALA A 39 7.38 24.53 31.05
N TRP A 40 6.96 25.49 30.21
CA TRP A 40 7.04 26.92 30.53
C TRP A 40 6.12 27.28 31.69
N LEU A 41 4.85 26.84 31.66
CA LEU A 41 3.87 27.06 32.73
C LEU A 41 4.31 26.46 34.08
N ILE A 42 4.99 25.31 34.07
CA ILE A 42 5.55 24.68 35.27
C ILE A 42 6.58 25.59 35.97
N GLY A 43 7.14 26.56 35.27
CA GLY A 43 8.10 27.52 35.83
C GLY A 43 7.58 28.44 36.93
N GLY A 44 6.26 28.62 37.03
CA GLY A 44 5.64 29.46 38.07
C GLY A 44 5.42 28.75 39.41
N LEU A 45 5.75 27.46 39.52
CA LEU A 45 5.54 26.70 40.76
C LEU A 45 6.66 26.99 41.79
N PRO A 46 6.32 27.13 43.08
CA PRO A 46 7.27 27.41 44.15
C PRO A 46 8.05 26.15 44.57
N TRP A 47 8.65 25.44 43.61
CA TRP A 47 9.37 24.18 43.84
C TRP A 47 10.88 24.37 43.62
N PRO A 48 11.73 23.48 44.19
CA PRO A 48 13.18 23.59 44.03
C PRO A 48 13.60 23.62 42.54
N PRO A 49 14.56 24.48 42.14
CA PRO A 49 14.94 24.65 40.73
C PRO A 49 15.36 23.34 40.04
N ALA A 50 16.11 22.48 40.74
CA ALA A 50 16.55 21.19 40.21
C ALA A 50 15.37 20.24 39.92
N PHE A 51 14.36 20.26 40.79
CA PHE A 51 13.16 19.46 40.64
C PHE A 51 12.31 19.96 39.45
N LEU A 52 12.12 21.28 39.34
CA LEU A 52 11.40 21.90 38.22
C LEU A 52 12.07 21.59 36.87
N TRP A 53 13.39 21.56 36.83
CA TRP A 53 14.13 21.23 35.62
C TRP A 53 13.91 19.78 35.19
N ALA A 54 14.02 18.83 36.14
CA ALA A 54 13.74 17.42 35.87
C ALA A 54 12.30 17.19 35.39
N LEU A 55 11.31 17.86 36.01
CA LEU A 55 9.91 17.77 35.63
C LEU A 55 9.66 18.31 34.21
N ARG A 56 10.29 19.43 33.84
CA ARG A 56 10.19 20.00 32.50
C ARG A 56 10.70 19.05 31.42
N VAL A 57 11.87 18.45 31.64
CA VAL A 57 12.44 17.46 30.71
C VAL A 57 11.51 16.26 30.57
N LEU A 58 11.00 15.75 31.70
CA LEU A 58 10.05 14.65 31.71
C LEU A 58 8.80 14.97 30.87
N VAL A 59 8.20 16.13 31.07
CA VAL A 59 6.99 16.57 30.35
C VAL A 59 7.23 16.70 28.84
N VAL A 60 8.34 17.31 28.45
CA VAL A 60 8.71 17.49 27.03
C VAL A 60 8.95 16.15 26.32
N ILE A 61 9.38 15.11 27.05
CA ILE A 61 9.59 13.77 26.48
C ILE A 61 8.31 12.94 26.51
N VAL A 62 7.60 12.91 27.65
CA VAL A 62 6.45 12.02 27.87
C VAL A 62 5.26 12.42 27.01
N ILE A 63 4.97 13.72 26.86
CA ILE A 63 3.81 14.18 26.09
C ILE A 63 3.89 13.76 24.61
N PRO A 64 5.01 13.97 23.89
CA PRO A 64 5.15 13.48 22.52
C PRO A 64 5.08 11.97 22.40
N VAL A 65 5.68 11.21 23.33
CA VAL A 65 5.69 9.74 23.28
C VAL A 65 4.28 9.18 23.50
N VAL A 66 3.59 9.61 24.55
CA VAL A 66 2.23 9.17 24.86
C VAL A 66 1.25 9.63 23.79
N GLY A 67 1.37 10.88 23.33
CA GLY A 67 0.53 11.41 22.24
C GLY A 67 0.72 10.65 20.92
N MET A 68 1.96 10.24 20.58
CA MET A 68 2.19 9.33 19.47
C MET A 68 1.52 7.98 19.68
N GLY A 69 1.66 7.38 20.87
CA GLY A 69 1.05 6.08 21.18
C GLY A 69 -0.47 6.08 21.05
N ILE A 70 -1.14 7.08 21.63
CA ILE A 70 -2.60 7.24 21.53
C ILE A 70 -3.02 7.44 20.08
N ARG A 71 -2.28 8.24 19.31
CA ARG A 71 -2.58 8.47 17.90
C ARG A 71 -2.40 7.21 17.06
N MET A 72 -1.30 6.48 17.22
CA MET A 72 -1.07 5.22 16.51
C MET A 72 -2.16 4.20 16.84
N TRP A 73 -2.57 4.14 18.10
CA TRP A 73 -3.69 3.32 18.53
C TRP A 73 -4.99 3.75 17.84
N HIS A 74 -5.35 5.04 17.88
CA HIS A 74 -6.57 5.56 17.24
C HIS A 74 -6.57 5.36 15.71
N GLU A 75 -5.44 5.58 15.03
CA GLU A 75 -5.30 5.32 13.59
C GLU A 75 -5.42 3.83 13.28
N SER A 76 -4.99 2.95 14.19
CA SER A 76 -5.09 1.50 14.01
C SER A 76 -6.50 0.94 14.23
N THR A 77 -7.42 1.68 14.86
CA THR A 77 -8.80 1.25 15.15
C THR A 77 -9.88 2.03 14.41
N SER A 78 -9.65 3.30 14.07
CA SER A 78 -10.67 4.16 13.45
C SER A 78 -10.81 4.00 11.94
N ILE A 79 -9.81 3.42 11.27
CA ILE A 79 -9.84 3.27 9.81
C ILE A 79 -10.65 2.01 9.44
N PRO A 80 -11.83 2.17 8.82
CA PRO A 80 -12.64 1.03 8.40
C PRO A 80 -11.90 0.24 7.32
N VAL A 81 -11.81 -1.06 7.52
CA VAL A 81 -11.25 -2.02 6.56
C VAL A 81 -12.41 -2.51 5.69
N PRO A 82 -12.28 -2.53 4.35
CA PRO A 82 -13.28 -3.13 3.48
C PRO A 82 -13.61 -4.56 3.90
N GLU A 83 -14.90 -4.88 3.92
CA GLU A 83 -15.35 -6.22 4.30
C GLU A 83 -14.79 -7.27 3.32
N GLY A 84 -14.35 -8.40 3.88
CA GLY A 84 -13.77 -9.49 3.10
C GLY A 84 -12.38 -9.18 2.51
N LEU A 85 -11.73 -8.06 2.86
CA LEU A 85 -10.36 -7.80 2.39
C LEU A 85 -9.40 -8.87 2.93
N THR A 86 -8.64 -9.47 2.01
CA THR A 86 -7.60 -10.43 2.31
C THR A 86 -6.36 -10.13 1.48
N GLY A 87 -5.23 -10.75 1.80
CA GLY A 87 -3.99 -10.50 1.08
C GLY A 87 -2.90 -11.50 1.40
N VAL A 88 -1.90 -11.55 0.53
CA VAL A 88 -0.73 -12.41 0.67
C VAL A 88 0.52 -11.57 0.48
N ARG A 89 1.56 -11.88 1.26
CA ARG A 89 2.88 -11.31 1.03
C ARG A 89 3.44 -11.85 -0.28
N ALA A 90 4.05 -10.98 -1.07
CA ALA A 90 4.54 -11.33 -2.41
C ALA A 90 5.65 -12.38 -2.39
N ASN A 91 6.42 -12.49 -1.30
CA ASN A 91 7.46 -13.50 -1.14
C ASN A 91 6.91 -14.94 -1.02
N LEU A 92 5.61 -15.11 -0.82
CA LEU A 92 4.95 -16.43 -0.84
C LEU A 92 4.51 -16.83 -2.24
N LEU A 93 4.55 -15.90 -3.21
CA LEU A 93 4.27 -16.18 -4.61
C LEU A 93 5.55 -16.71 -5.28
N PRO A 94 5.44 -17.65 -6.24
CA PRO A 94 6.60 -18.15 -6.99
C PRO A 94 7.21 -17.10 -7.92
N TYR A 95 6.47 -16.03 -8.22
CA TYR A 95 6.92 -14.90 -9.02
C TYR A 95 6.62 -13.60 -8.29
N SER A 96 7.55 -12.66 -8.39
CA SER A 96 7.51 -11.37 -7.70
C SER A 96 6.65 -10.37 -8.48
N PRO A 97 5.46 -9.96 -8.00
CA PRO A 97 4.61 -9.03 -8.72
C PRO A 97 5.28 -7.66 -8.87
N VAL A 98 5.30 -7.10 -10.08
CA VAL A 98 5.97 -5.83 -10.38
C VAL A 98 5.00 -4.66 -10.32
N THR A 99 5.45 -3.56 -9.76
CA THR A 99 4.67 -2.34 -9.58
C THR A 99 5.58 -1.12 -9.75
N VAL A 100 5.01 0.08 -9.62
CA VAL A 100 5.78 1.33 -9.65
C VAL A 100 5.97 1.83 -8.22
N ASP A 101 7.22 2.13 -7.88
CA ASP A 101 7.53 2.98 -6.74
C ASP A 101 7.57 4.43 -7.22
N VAL A 102 6.82 5.28 -6.53
CA VAL A 102 6.77 6.73 -6.80
C VAL A 102 7.58 7.51 -5.74
N GLY A 103 8.18 6.80 -4.77
CA GLY A 103 9.04 7.39 -3.74
C GLY A 103 8.37 8.47 -2.88
N LYS A 104 9.12 9.01 -1.92
CA LYS A 104 8.77 10.30 -1.29
C LYS A 104 9.38 11.43 -2.11
N GLY A 105 8.53 12.28 -2.68
CA GLY A 105 8.89 13.59 -3.24
C GLY A 105 9.69 13.52 -4.54
N ASN A 106 9.09 13.97 -5.66
CA ASN A 106 9.71 14.25 -6.97
C ASN A 106 10.75 13.25 -7.54
N ALA A 107 10.94 12.09 -6.94
CA ALA A 107 11.80 11.04 -7.45
C ALA A 107 11.17 10.47 -8.72
N ASP A 108 12.01 10.22 -9.72
CA ASP A 108 11.55 9.58 -10.95
C ASP A 108 10.94 8.22 -10.61
N PRO A 109 9.73 7.90 -11.14
CA PRO A 109 9.08 6.63 -10.88
C PRO A 109 9.98 5.47 -11.34
N THR A 110 10.12 4.44 -10.51
CA THR A 110 10.90 3.25 -10.84
C THR A 110 10.06 1.98 -10.72
N LEU A 111 10.42 0.94 -11.46
CA LEU A 111 9.78 -0.37 -11.29
C LEU A 111 10.34 -1.04 -10.04
N THR A 112 9.44 -1.46 -9.15
CA THR A 112 9.76 -2.20 -7.93
C THR A 112 8.92 -3.47 -7.82
N THR A 113 9.23 -4.31 -6.85
CA THR A 113 8.41 -5.47 -6.51
C THR A 113 7.38 -5.08 -5.46
N ALA A 114 6.12 -5.46 -5.66
CA ALA A 114 5.12 -5.27 -4.62
C ALA A 114 5.43 -6.16 -3.44
N SER A 115 5.30 -5.65 -2.22
CA SER A 115 5.50 -6.44 -1.01
C SER A 115 4.29 -7.30 -0.67
N THR A 116 3.09 -6.87 -1.08
CA THR A 116 1.82 -7.54 -0.77
C THR A 116 0.82 -7.40 -1.92
N VAL A 117 0.05 -8.47 -2.14
CA VAL A 117 -1.11 -8.50 -3.05
C VAL A 117 -2.37 -8.66 -2.20
N MET A 118 -3.30 -7.72 -2.29
CA MET A 118 -4.58 -7.74 -1.57
C MET A 118 -5.76 -7.85 -2.54
N TRP A 119 -6.84 -8.49 -2.11
CA TRP A 119 -8.08 -8.60 -2.86
C TRP A 119 -9.30 -8.71 -1.95
N THR A 120 -10.49 -8.41 -2.48
CA THR A 120 -11.75 -8.66 -1.78
C THR A 120 -12.18 -10.12 -1.94
N ASN A 121 -12.53 -10.79 -0.86
CA ASN A 121 -12.99 -12.17 -0.86
C ASN A 121 -14.42 -12.27 -1.44
N ALA A 122 -14.53 -12.22 -2.77
CA ALA A 122 -15.81 -12.23 -3.47
C ALA A 122 -15.81 -13.15 -4.70
N GLY A 123 -16.37 -14.35 -4.59
CA GLY A 123 -16.58 -15.24 -5.73
C GLY A 123 -15.28 -15.74 -6.40
N ARG A 124 -15.39 -16.13 -7.67
CA ARG A 124 -14.27 -16.61 -8.50
C ARG A 124 -13.93 -15.57 -9.56
N SER A 125 -12.67 -15.15 -9.63
CA SER A 125 -12.21 -14.15 -10.61
C SER A 125 -10.75 -14.38 -10.99
N GLY A 126 -10.20 -13.49 -11.82
CA GLY A 126 -8.79 -13.47 -12.14
C GLY A 126 -8.39 -12.14 -12.75
N PHE A 127 -7.08 -11.90 -12.80
CA PHE A 127 -6.49 -10.73 -13.42
C PHE A 127 -5.12 -11.08 -14.02
N GLN A 128 -4.65 -10.28 -14.96
CA GLN A 128 -3.30 -10.42 -15.50
C GLN A 128 -2.43 -9.30 -14.96
N TRP A 129 -1.22 -9.64 -14.53
CA TRP A 129 -0.31 -8.65 -13.99
C TRP A 129 1.15 -9.00 -14.22
N PRO A 130 2.03 -8.02 -14.48
CA PRO A 130 3.44 -8.30 -14.65
C PRO A 130 4.10 -8.82 -13.36
N VAL A 131 4.99 -9.79 -13.53
CA VAL A 131 5.79 -10.40 -12.48
C VAL A 131 7.24 -10.51 -12.94
N ARG A 132 8.18 -10.63 -12.00
CA ARG A 132 9.57 -11.03 -12.26
C ARG A 132 9.80 -12.47 -11.82
N ASP A 133 10.55 -13.20 -12.64
CA ASP A 133 11.11 -14.50 -12.26
C ASP A 133 12.41 -14.34 -11.46
N GLY A 134 13.01 -15.47 -11.07
CA GLY A 134 14.26 -15.52 -10.30
C GLY A 134 15.46 -14.94 -11.06
N GLU A 135 15.39 -14.87 -12.39
CA GLU A 135 16.39 -14.25 -13.25
C GLU A 135 16.11 -12.76 -13.52
N GLY A 136 15.03 -12.21 -12.97
CA GLY A 136 14.63 -10.82 -13.13
C GLY A 136 13.92 -10.49 -14.43
N ARG A 137 13.55 -11.48 -15.26
CA ARG A 137 12.82 -11.26 -16.52
C ARG A 137 11.36 -10.91 -16.25
N LEU A 138 10.83 -9.98 -17.04
CA LEU A 138 9.44 -9.54 -16.91
C LEU A 138 8.51 -10.50 -17.67
N LEU A 139 7.58 -11.10 -16.92
CA LEU A 139 6.56 -12.02 -17.43
C LEU A 139 5.17 -11.46 -17.13
N LEU A 140 4.17 -11.83 -17.91
CA LEU A 140 2.77 -11.56 -17.62
C LEU A 140 2.15 -12.80 -16.96
N ALA A 141 1.78 -12.67 -15.69
CA ALA A 141 1.14 -13.74 -14.94
C ALA A 141 -0.39 -13.60 -14.95
N ALA A 142 -1.10 -14.70 -15.18
CA ALA A 142 -2.54 -14.80 -15.02
C ALA A 142 -2.86 -15.28 -13.60
N PHE A 143 -3.28 -14.35 -12.73
CA PHE A 143 -3.73 -14.64 -11.37
C PHE A 143 -5.17 -15.17 -11.40
N LYS A 144 -5.41 -16.22 -10.62
CA LYS A 144 -6.75 -16.76 -10.35
C LYS A 144 -7.05 -16.58 -8.87
N VAL A 145 -8.22 -16.05 -8.58
CA VAL A 145 -8.71 -15.80 -7.21
C VAL A 145 -9.98 -16.62 -6.99
N GLU A 146 -10.01 -17.37 -5.90
CA GLU A 146 -11.16 -18.16 -5.46
C GLU A 146 -11.38 -17.99 -3.97
N GLY A 147 -12.31 -17.10 -3.63
CA GLY A 147 -12.56 -16.71 -2.25
C GLY A 147 -11.30 -16.15 -1.58
N PRO A 148 -10.83 -16.73 -0.45
CA PRO A 148 -9.64 -16.26 0.24
C PRO A 148 -8.34 -16.79 -0.37
N ARG A 149 -8.38 -17.45 -1.54
CA ARG A 149 -7.21 -18.08 -2.15
C ARG A 149 -6.82 -17.42 -3.46
N ILE A 150 -5.51 -17.35 -3.71
CA ILE A 150 -4.93 -16.85 -4.95
C ILE A 150 -3.88 -17.83 -5.47
N ARG A 151 -3.73 -17.91 -6.80
CA ARG A 151 -2.61 -18.59 -7.45
C ARG A 151 -2.27 -17.93 -8.78
N ILE A 152 -1.10 -18.25 -9.32
CA ILE A 152 -0.73 -17.93 -10.69
C ILE A 152 -1.09 -19.14 -11.55
N ALA A 153 -2.08 -19.00 -12.43
CA ALA A 153 -2.53 -20.09 -13.31
C ALA A 153 -1.61 -20.29 -14.52
N GLU A 154 -1.07 -19.20 -15.07
CA GLU A 154 -0.22 -19.22 -16.25
C GLU A 154 0.74 -18.04 -16.22
N THR A 155 1.90 -18.18 -16.89
CA THR A 155 2.84 -17.10 -17.15
C THR A 155 3.19 -17.08 -18.64
N LYS A 156 3.31 -15.87 -19.19
CA LYS A 156 3.71 -15.65 -20.60
C LYS A 156 4.83 -14.63 -20.67
N PRO A 157 5.78 -14.77 -21.61
CA PRO A 157 6.75 -13.72 -21.88
C PRO A 157 6.05 -12.42 -22.29
N ILE A 158 6.55 -11.29 -21.79
CA ILE A 158 6.16 -9.98 -22.30
C ILE A 158 7.06 -9.64 -23.49
N ASP A 159 6.46 -9.10 -24.54
CA ASP A 159 7.15 -8.59 -25.72
C ASP A 159 8.30 -7.64 -25.33
N ALA A 160 9.48 -7.83 -25.94
CA ALA A 160 10.71 -7.12 -25.56
C ALA A 160 10.58 -5.60 -25.72
N ASP A 161 9.89 -5.13 -26.75
CA ASP A 161 9.64 -3.70 -26.94
C ASP A 161 8.74 -3.14 -25.83
N THR A 162 7.79 -3.95 -25.36
CA THR A 162 6.93 -3.58 -24.23
C THR A 162 7.72 -3.50 -22.93
N VAL A 163 8.64 -4.43 -22.68
CA VAL A 163 9.56 -4.36 -21.53
C VAL A 163 10.40 -3.08 -21.61
N ARG A 164 11.06 -2.81 -22.75
CA ARG A 164 11.89 -1.62 -22.92
C ARG A 164 11.12 -0.32 -22.70
N ARG A 165 9.90 -0.21 -23.23
CA ARG A 165 9.04 0.99 -23.04
C ARG A 165 8.63 1.20 -21.59
N VAL A 166 8.39 0.12 -20.87
CA VAL A 166 7.97 0.13 -19.47
C VAL A 166 9.14 0.46 -18.55
N GLU A 167 10.32 -0.07 -18.81
CA GLU A 167 11.54 0.26 -18.08
C GLU A 167 12.01 1.69 -18.35
N ALA A 168 11.87 2.18 -19.58
CA ALA A 168 12.20 3.56 -19.95
C ALA A 168 11.18 4.60 -19.45
N ASN A 169 9.93 4.19 -19.19
CA ASN A 169 8.91 5.08 -18.65
C ASN A 169 8.00 4.35 -17.64
N PRO A 170 8.47 4.16 -16.39
CA PRO A 170 7.72 3.44 -15.37
C PRO A 170 6.38 4.11 -15.01
N ALA A 171 6.24 5.42 -15.21
CA ALA A 171 4.97 6.13 -15.00
C ALA A 171 3.83 5.60 -15.88
N ARG A 172 4.14 5.01 -17.05
CA ARG A 172 3.15 4.42 -17.97
C ARG A 172 2.83 2.96 -17.66
N PHE A 173 3.49 2.35 -16.69
CA PHE A 173 3.32 0.93 -16.35
C PHE A 173 1.86 0.56 -16.09
N GLN A 174 1.20 1.29 -15.17
CA GLN A 174 -0.18 0.99 -14.79
C GLN A 174 -1.15 1.26 -15.94
N ALA A 175 -0.92 2.31 -16.74
CA ALA A 175 -1.71 2.57 -17.94
C ALA A 175 -1.58 1.46 -18.99
N LYS A 176 -0.41 0.79 -19.07
CA LYS A 176 -0.13 -0.26 -20.06
C LYS A 176 -0.72 -1.61 -19.68
N PHE A 177 -0.59 -2.03 -18.42
CA PHE A 177 -1.06 -3.33 -17.93
C PHE A 177 -2.47 -3.28 -17.32
N GLY A 178 -3.02 -2.08 -17.13
CA GLY A 178 -4.38 -1.89 -16.65
C GLY A 178 -4.51 -2.12 -15.15
N ARG A 179 -5.18 -3.21 -14.76
CA ARG A 179 -5.54 -3.56 -13.36
C ARG A 179 -4.78 -4.79 -12.90
N PRO A 180 -4.54 -5.00 -11.58
CA PRO A 180 -5.08 -4.33 -10.38
C PRO A 180 -4.74 -2.84 -10.15
N ASP A 181 -5.45 -2.23 -9.19
CA ASP A 181 -5.09 -0.91 -8.68
C ASP A 181 -3.79 -1.05 -7.88
N VAL A 182 -2.70 -0.50 -8.39
CA VAL A 182 -1.47 -0.29 -7.64
C VAL A 182 -1.68 0.85 -6.67
N ILE A 183 -1.30 0.62 -5.42
CA ILE A 183 -1.24 1.67 -4.42
C ILE A 183 0.17 1.67 -3.85
N THR A 184 0.89 2.76 -4.09
CA THR A 184 2.22 2.97 -3.55
C THR A 184 2.10 3.60 -2.15
N ALA A 185 2.62 2.95 -1.12
CA ALA A 185 2.67 3.48 0.24
C ALA A 185 4.12 3.79 0.66
N LYS A 186 4.27 4.53 1.76
CA LYS A 186 5.56 5.03 2.28
C LYS A 186 6.54 3.93 2.70
N ASP A 187 6.05 2.70 2.88
CA ASP A 187 6.77 1.53 3.35
C ASP A 187 6.93 0.43 2.30
N GLY A 188 6.56 0.74 1.04
CA GLY A 188 6.64 -0.16 -0.09
C GLY A 188 5.42 -0.08 -0.98
N ALA A 189 5.58 -0.56 -2.21
CA ALA A 189 4.47 -0.64 -3.15
C ALA A 189 3.67 -1.93 -2.91
N TRP A 190 2.34 -1.85 -3.06
CA TRP A 190 1.44 -2.99 -2.92
C TRP A 190 0.32 -2.91 -3.95
N MET A 191 -0.36 -4.03 -4.14
CA MET A 191 -1.36 -4.20 -5.20
C MET A 191 -2.71 -4.52 -4.59
N ARG A 192 -3.78 -3.91 -5.12
CA ARG A 192 -5.16 -4.21 -4.73
C ARG A 192 -5.99 -4.59 -5.93
N PHE A 193 -6.58 -5.78 -5.86
CA PHE A 193 -7.58 -6.23 -6.80
C PHE A 193 -9.00 -6.10 -6.21
N ASP A 194 -9.85 -5.30 -6.85
CA ASP A 194 -11.26 -5.19 -6.47
C ASP A 194 -12.16 -5.91 -7.49
N HIS A 195 -12.87 -6.94 -7.01
CA HIS A 195 -13.81 -7.73 -7.80
C HIS A 195 -14.96 -6.90 -8.39
N ALA A 196 -15.47 -5.90 -7.65
CA ALA A 196 -16.60 -5.06 -8.09
C ALA A 196 -16.23 -4.20 -9.31
N HIS A 197 -14.95 -3.85 -9.41
CA HIS A 197 -14.43 -3.11 -10.54
C HIS A 197 -14.12 -4.03 -11.73
N ALA A 198 -13.69 -5.28 -11.50
CA ALA A 198 -13.37 -6.25 -12.56
C ALA A 198 -14.51 -6.50 -13.57
N GLY A 199 -15.77 -6.37 -13.14
CA GLY A 199 -16.96 -6.49 -14.02
C GLY A 199 -17.29 -5.25 -14.87
N ARG A 200 -16.64 -4.10 -14.65
CA ARG A 200 -16.81 -2.89 -15.50
C ARG A 200 -15.79 -2.88 -16.64
N THR A 201 -15.80 -3.90 -17.49
CA THR A 201 -15.23 -3.75 -18.83
C THR A 201 -16.11 -2.79 -19.63
N LYS A 202 -15.47 -1.79 -20.24
CA LYS A 202 -16.11 -0.74 -21.02
C LYS A 202 -17.13 -1.34 -21.99
N ARG A 203 -18.39 -0.90 -21.91
CA ARG A 203 -19.33 -1.05 -23.04
C ARG A 203 -18.60 -0.61 -24.30
N PRO A 204 -18.63 -1.38 -25.41
CA PRO A 204 -18.11 -0.88 -26.67
C PRO A 204 -18.82 0.44 -26.96
N VAL A 205 -18.03 1.50 -27.19
CA VAL A 205 -18.55 2.75 -27.74
C VAL A 205 -19.17 2.36 -29.07
N LYS A 206 -20.51 2.30 -29.13
CA LYS A 206 -21.23 2.27 -30.40
C LYS A 206 -20.73 3.50 -31.16
N ARG A 207 -19.95 3.28 -32.22
CA ARG A 207 -19.71 4.30 -33.24
C ARG A 207 -21.09 4.74 -33.71
N ALA A 208 -21.50 5.95 -33.30
CA ALA A 208 -22.63 6.62 -33.89
C ALA A 208 -22.33 6.78 -35.39
N GLY A 209 -23.36 6.51 -36.19
CA GLY A 209 -23.22 6.20 -37.60
C GLY A 209 -22.63 7.33 -38.43
N SER A 210 -21.84 6.90 -39.41
CA SER A 210 -21.71 7.60 -40.67
C SER A 210 -23.11 7.78 -41.27
N LYS A 211 -23.53 9.03 -41.43
CA LYS A 211 -24.55 9.39 -42.41
C LYS A 211 -23.83 9.89 -43.66
N LYS A 212 -24.36 9.39 -44.78
CA LYS A 212 -24.05 9.71 -46.17
C LYS A 212 -24.10 11.21 -46.43
#